data_AF-A0A7V5V3T6-F1
#
_entry.id   AF-A0A7V5V3T6-F1
#
_cell.length_a   1.000
_cell.length_b   1.000
_cell.length_c   1.000
_cell.angle_alpha   90.00
_cell.angle_beta   90.00
_cell.angle_gamma   90.00
#
_symmetry.space_group_name_H-M   'P 1'
#
loop_
_entity.id
_entity.type
_entity.pdbx_description
1 polymer ?
#
loop_
_entity_poly.entity_id
_entity_poly.type
_entity_poly.pdbx_seq_one_letter_code
_entity_poly.pdbx_strand_id
1 'polypeptide(L)'
;MFYPIKLKSLLNKAMLFAALLPFAAWPNNAFETDFGSEAAEITTALQAAGITDENTLKSFRQHNIIAKVVSAPVVGNGLVADEPTEINIIFRPGLNPNRFGQQIPQGGRMEIELSGSYTRTADVPVLAANANVVLTTGPQNPIVATAGTGVQHGNWSLSDDGDRLITITPLGGAGENGLENARASEIGFKVAHIRPNPRTGGPAPFRNGPAGTVGKIAVRIYDANGDLVDKGRKRVHFRSSVGRQVHFTNAGLTTGSQGSPATTTAELVESTLFQQVAPGTELLNTTKTVPFSAGAPYAPRFLLFEDVNVSGTSFIPQDGIAGVDYVIIRPNIALLQENGNNIGVIVLRGPRGRNGSTILPSFGPTPALSGNGSVLNVPVKVGNRRGVYKLIVKMFHGGKAVNKILVR
;
A
#
# COMPACT_ATOMS: atom_id res chain seq x y z
N MET A 1 8.64 3.51 -62.02
CA MET A 1 7.43 3.76 -61.19
C MET A 1 7.58 2.94 -59.91
N PHE A 2 8.18 3.51 -58.86
CA PHE A 2 8.44 2.81 -57.58
C PHE A 2 7.41 3.26 -56.55
N TYR A 3 6.64 2.32 -56.00
CA TYR A 3 5.70 2.57 -54.91
C TYR A 3 6.46 2.73 -53.58
N PRO A 4 6.18 3.77 -52.78
CA PRO A 4 6.70 3.85 -51.42
C PRO A 4 5.84 2.96 -50.51
N ILE A 5 6.35 1.77 -50.15
CA ILE A 5 5.71 0.91 -49.16
C ILE A 5 5.99 1.46 -47.75
N LYS A 6 4.90 1.60 -46.99
CA LYS A 6 4.75 2.10 -45.61
C LYS A 6 5.81 1.62 -44.60
N LEU A 7 6.99 2.26 -44.59
CA LEU A 7 8.02 2.03 -43.56
C LEU A 7 7.55 2.43 -42.14
N LYS A 8 6.67 3.44 -42.02
CA LYS A 8 6.12 3.89 -40.73
C LYS A 8 5.22 2.86 -40.03
N SER A 9 4.52 1.98 -40.75
CA SER A 9 3.63 0.98 -40.12
C SER A 9 4.37 -0.25 -39.58
N LEU A 10 5.53 -0.57 -40.18
CA LEU A 10 6.41 -1.64 -39.75
C LEU A 10 7.22 -1.25 -38.50
N LEU A 11 7.69 0.00 -38.42
CA LEU A 11 8.36 0.55 -37.23
C LEU A 11 7.44 0.60 -35.99
N ASN A 12 6.18 1.01 -36.15
CA ASN A 12 5.20 0.99 -35.05
C ASN A 12 4.85 -0.43 -34.59
N LYS A 13 4.79 -1.41 -35.51
CA LYS A 13 4.58 -2.82 -35.16
C LYS A 13 5.81 -3.46 -34.53
N ALA A 14 7.03 -3.08 -34.94
CA ALA A 14 8.28 -3.59 -34.38
C ALA A 14 8.53 -3.05 -32.95
N MET A 15 8.22 -1.78 -32.67
CA MET A 15 8.23 -1.25 -31.29
C MET A 15 7.16 -1.92 -30.42
N LEU A 16 5.98 -2.22 -30.98
CA LEU A 16 4.91 -2.93 -30.27
C LEU A 16 5.28 -4.41 -30.01
N PHE A 17 5.99 -5.07 -30.93
CA PHE A 17 6.47 -6.45 -30.77
C PHE A 17 7.64 -6.55 -29.79
N ALA A 18 8.57 -5.58 -29.79
CA ALA A 18 9.66 -5.50 -28.82
C ALA A 18 9.16 -5.21 -27.39
N ALA A 19 8.04 -4.50 -27.25
CA ALA A 19 7.37 -4.28 -25.96
C ALA A 19 6.59 -5.50 -25.44
N LEU A 20 6.44 -6.58 -26.23
CA LEU A 20 5.51 -7.68 -25.93
C LEU A 20 6.14 -9.06 -25.68
N LEU A 21 7.40 -9.35 -26.03
CA LEU A 21 8.08 -10.60 -25.62
C LEU A 21 9.62 -10.42 -25.50
N PRO A 22 10.28 -10.99 -24.46
CA PRO A 22 9.77 -11.94 -23.48
C PRO A 22 9.49 -11.33 -22.10
N PHE A 23 8.26 -11.52 -21.64
CA PHE A 23 7.86 -11.55 -20.22
C PHE A 23 8.45 -12.77 -19.46
N ALA A 24 9.51 -13.39 -19.99
CA ALA A 24 10.27 -14.46 -19.37
C ALA A 24 11.66 -13.90 -19.02
N ALA A 25 11.96 -13.86 -17.72
CA ALA A 25 13.19 -13.35 -17.12
C ALA A 25 13.43 -11.83 -17.26
N TRP A 26 12.57 -11.02 -16.64
CA TRP A 26 12.96 -9.68 -16.19
C TRP A 26 13.16 -9.70 -14.67
N PRO A 27 14.26 -9.12 -14.14
CA PRO A 27 14.51 -9.10 -12.71
C PRO A 27 13.30 -8.46 -12.02
N ASN A 28 12.86 -9.09 -10.95
CA ASN A 28 11.70 -8.69 -10.16
C ASN A 28 11.94 -7.29 -9.56
N ASN A 29 11.69 -6.23 -10.31
CA ASN A 29 11.66 -4.84 -9.83
C ASN A 29 10.39 -4.56 -9.01
N ALA A 30 9.88 -5.58 -8.31
CA ALA A 30 8.78 -5.39 -7.39
C ALA A 30 9.31 -4.68 -6.14
N PHE A 31 8.51 -3.75 -5.62
CA PHE A 31 8.52 -3.28 -4.24
C PHE A 31 8.21 -4.40 -3.24
N GLU A 32 8.58 -5.64 -3.56
CA GLU A 32 8.48 -6.81 -2.70
C GLU A 32 9.86 -6.97 -2.08
N THR A 33 9.96 -6.73 -0.78
CA THR A 33 11.02 -7.33 0.02
C THR A 33 10.88 -8.84 -0.17
N ASP A 34 11.80 -9.40 -0.95
CA ASP A 34 11.74 -10.75 -1.50
C ASP A 34 11.44 -11.77 -0.39
N PHE A 35 10.22 -12.32 -0.40
CA PHE A 35 9.87 -13.42 0.51
C PHE A 35 10.63 -14.68 0.13
N GLY A 36 11.07 -14.81 -1.13
CA GLY A 36 11.82 -15.95 -1.62
C GLY A 36 13.18 -16.03 -0.95
N SER A 37 13.93 -14.92 -0.91
CA SER A 37 15.26 -14.90 -0.30
C SER A 37 15.23 -15.08 1.21
N GLU A 38 14.28 -14.48 1.93
CA GLU A 38 14.21 -14.58 3.39
C GLU A 38 13.66 -15.93 3.87
N ALA A 39 12.65 -16.48 3.18
CA ALA A 39 12.20 -17.85 3.45
C ALA A 39 13.29 -18.86 3.08
N ALA A 40 14.04 -18.65 2.00
CA ALA A 40 15.20 -19.47 1.66
C ALA A 40 16.31 -19.34 2.70
N GLU A 41 16.70 -18.13 3.11
CA GLU A 41 17.71 -17.88 4.16
C GLU A 41 17.34 -18.52 5.49
N ILE A 42 16.08 -18.37 5.93
CA ILE A 42 15.58 -19.02 7.16
C ILE A 42 15.59 -20.54 7.00
N THR A 43 15.22 -21.05 5.82
CA THR A 43 15.25 -22.49 5.55
C THR A 43 16.68 -23.01 5.54
N THR A 44 17.61 -22.30 4.90
CA THR A 44 19.04 -22.63 4.86
C THR A 44 19.65 -22.56 6.25
N ALA A 45 19.33 -21.55 7.06
CA ALA A 45 19.83 -21.42 8.43
C ALA A 45 19.27 -22.52 9.36
N LEU A 46 17.98 -22.85 9.24
CA LEU A 46 17.35 -23.93 10.00
C LEU A 46 17.89 -25.30 9.56
N GLN A 47 18.08 -25.52 8.26
CA GLN A 47 18.72 -26.72 7.72
C GLN A 47 20.18 -26.84 8.17
N ALA A 48 20.94 -25.74 8.18
CA ALA A 48 22.30 -25.70 8.71
C ALA A 48 22.36 -25.99 10.22
N ALA A 49 21.28 -25.68 10.95
CA ALA A 49 21.10 -26.06 12.36
C ALA A 49 20.52 -27.48 12.54
N GLY A 50 20.42 -28.29 11.49
CA GLY A 50 19.91 -29.66 11.52
C GLY A 50 18.39 -29.78 11.59
N ILE A 51 17.65 -28.67 11.47
CA ILE A 51 16.19 -28.64 11.50
C ILE A 51 15.68 -28.78 10.06
N THR A 52 15.32 -30.02 9.69
CA THR A 52 14.82 -30.36 8.34
C THR A 52 13.33 -30.69 8.30
N ASP A 53 12.66 -30.76 9.46
CA ASP A 53 11.24 -31.06 9.56
C ASP A 53 10.38 -29.98 8.91
N GLU A 54 9.58 -30.37 7.92
CA GLU A 54 8.77 -29.45 7.12
C GLU A 54 7.67 -28.78 7.96
N ASN A 55 7.18 -29.45 9.00
CA ASN A 55 6.18 -28.88 9.91
C ASN A 55 6.78 -27.77 10.79
N THR A 56 8.02 -27.94 11.24
CA THR A 56 8.79 -26.94 11.98
C THR A 56 9.15 -25.77 11.06
N LEU A 57 9.59 -26.01 9.84
CA LEU A 57 9.83 -24.95 8.84
C LEU A 57 8.53 -24.18 8.50
N LYS A 58 7.40 -24.88 8.38
CA LYS A 58 6.07 -24.28 8.19
C LYS A 58 5.64 -23.48 9.41
N SER A 59 5.84 -23.98 10.63
CA SER A 59 5.51 -23.26 11.85
C SER A 59 6.33 -21.98 11.95
N PHE A 60 7.64 -22.01 11.70
CA PHE A 60 8.47 -20.79 11.65
C PHE A 60 7.97 -19.75 10.64
N ARG A 61 7.49 -20.19 9.47
CA ARG A 61 6.89 -19.29 8.46
C ARG A 61 5.49 -18.81 8.85
N GLN A 62 4.75 -19.58 9.64
CA GLN A 62 3.42 -19.22 10.15
C GLN A 62 3.49 -18.16 11.26
N HIS A 63 4.57 -18.13 12.05
CA HIS A 63 4.77 -17.14 13.12
C HIS A 63 5.38 -15.80 12.64
N ASN A 64 5.27 -15.44 11.35
CA ASN A 64 5.65 -14.09 10.91
C ASN A 64 4.40 -13.32 10.49
N ILE A 65 3.88 -12.51 11.42
CA ILE A 65 2.71 -11.68 11.19
C ILE A 65 2.97 -10.53 10.20
N ILE A 66 4.23 -10.16 9.90
CA ILE A 66 4.51 -9.11 8.92
C ILE A 66 4.40 -9.69 7.51
N ALA A 67 3.39 -9.25 6.78
CA ALA A 67 3.19 -9.60 5.37
C ALA A 67 4.01 -8.73 4.43
N LYS A 68 4.21 -7.45 4.74
CA LYS A 68 4.99 -6.53 3.89
C LYS A 68 5.40 -5.26 4.63
N VAL A 69 6.47 -4.64 4.20
CA VAL A 69 6.81 -3.24 4.54
C VAL A 69 6.88 -2.47 3.23
N VAL A 70 6.16 -1.36 3.14
CA VAL A 70 6.09 -0.50 1.94
C VAL A 70 6.16 0.97 2.33
N SER A 71 6.65 1.83 1.44
CA SER A 71 6.45 3.27 1.59
C SER A 71 4.97 3.59 1.73
N ALA A 72 4.63 4.59 2.53
CA ALA A 72 3.26 5.07 2.61
C ALA A 72 2.79 5.57 1.24
N PRO A 73 1.52 5.35 0.85
CA PRO A 73 1.03 5.74 -0.48
C PRO A 73 0.99 7.25 -0.72
N VAL A 74 1.33 8.07 0.29
CA VAL A 74 1.45 9.53 0.22
C VAL A 74 2.87 10.02 -0.08
N VAL A 75 3.87 9.14 -0.02
CA VAL A 75 5.26 9.45 -0.35
C VAL A 75 5.94 8.28 -1.07
N GLY A 76 6.69 8.58 -2.11
CA GLY A 76 7.49 7.62 -2.86
C GLY A 76 8.77 7.20 -2.13
N ASN A 77 9.26 7.98 -1.17
CA ASN A 77 10.61 7.84 -0.62
C ASN A 77 10.70 7.05 0.70
N GLY A 78 9.60 6.54 1.25
CA GLY A 78 9.58 5.97 2.61
C GLY A 78 10.54 4.79 2.86
N LEU A 79 11.13 4.18 1.81
CA LEU A 79 12.15 3.13 1.86
C LEU A 79 13.46 3.50 1.12
N VAL A 80 13.64 4.76 0.75
CA VAL A 80 14.85 5.29 0.10
C VAL A 80 15.90 5.60 1.15
N ALA A 81 17.16 5.39 0.80
CA ALA A 81 18.28 5.64 1.70
C ALA A 81 18.37 7.10 2.11
N ASP A 82 18.76 7.33 3.37
CA ASP A 82 18.95 8.66 3.95
C ASP A 82 17.73 9.58 3.88
N GLU A 83 16.53 9.01 3.63
CA GLU A 83 15.27 9.74 3.58
C GLU A 83 14.46 9.61 4.88
N PRO A 84 13.58 10.58 5.19
CA PRO A 84 12.62 10.45 6.28
C PRO A 84 11.78 9.15 6.13
N THR A 85 11.68 8.37 7.20
CA THR A 85 10.92 7.12 7.19
C THR A 85 9.42 7.41 7.25
N GLU A 86 8.68 7.00 6.22
CA GLU A 86 7.22 6.96 6.23
C GLU A 86 6.73 5.65 5.61
N ILE A 87 6.36 4.70 6.46
CA ILE A 87 6.18 3.30 6.07
C ILE A 87 4.88 2.70 6.61
N ASN A 88 4.29 1.82 5.80
CA ASN A 88 3.25 0.92 6.24
C ASN A 88 3.82 -0.48 6.46
N ILE A 89 3.70 -0.97 7.68
CA ILE A 89 3.90 -2.36 8.05
C ILE A 89 2.57 -3.07 7.87
N ILE A 90 2.43 -3.86 6.81
CA ILE A 90 1.23 -4.63 6.48
C ILE A 90 1.32 -5.97 7.19
N PHE A 91 0.32 -6.30 8.01
CA PHE A 91 0.21 -7.57 8.70
C PHE A 91 -0.51 -8.63 7.87
N ARG A 92 -0.24 -9.91 8.16
CA ARG A 92 -1.05 -11.04 7.68
C ARG A 92 -2.44 -10.95 8.30
N PRO A 93 -3.49 -11.34 7.56
CA PRO A 93 -3.51 -11.95 6.23
C PRO A 93 -3.45 -10.95 5.06
N GLY A 94 -3.04 -9.71 5.31
CA GLY A 94 -3.00 -8.61 4.36
C GLY A 94 -4.29 -7.79 4.37
N LEU A 95 -4.48 -6.98 3.33
CA LEU A 95 -5.53 -5.95 3.29
C LEU A 95 -6.93 -6.45 2.88
N ASN A 96 -7.17 -7.77 2.83
CA ASN A 96 -8.48 -8.31 2.43
C ASN A 96 -9.49 -8.08 3.59
N PRO A 97 -10.57 -7.31 3.40
CA PRO A 97 -11.53 -7.00 4.47
C PRO A 97 -12.20 -8.24 5.05
N ASN A 98 -12.41 -9.30 4.27
CA ASN A 98 -13.09 -10.53 4.69
C ASN A 98 -12.22 -11.47 5.54
N ARG A 99 -10.97 -11.09 5.82
CA ARG A 99 -10.12 -11.86 6.72
C ARG A 99 -9.77 -10.98 7.90
N PHE A 100 -9.96 -11.50 9.11
CA PHE A 100 -9.61 -10.79 10.31
C PHE A 100 -8.12 -10.44 10.33
N GLY A 101 -7.79 -9.24 10.83
CA GLY A 101 -6.44 -8.73 10.97
C GLY A 101 -5.78 -9.22 12.25
N GLN A 102 -4.95 -8.36 12.82
CA GLN A 102 -4.29 -8.52 14.10
C GLN A 102 -5.11 -7.84 15.19
N GLN A 103 -4.89 -8.25 16.44
CA GLN A 103 -5.42 -7.61 17.64
C GLN A 103 -4.35 -7.55 18.72
N ILE A 104 -4.48 -6.59 19.63
CA ILE A 104 -3.73 -6.57 20.87
C ILE A 104 -4.69 -7.12 21.94
N PRO A 105 -4.37 -8.24 22.61
CA PRO A 105 -5.22 -8.77 23.67
C PRO A 105 -5.48 -7.71 24.75
N GLN A 106 -6.65 -7.78 25.40
CA GLN A 106 -6.95 -6.90 26.53
C GLN A 106 -5.85 -7.02 27.61
N GLY A 107 -5.40 -5.87 28.13
CA GLY A 107 -4.28 -5.80 29.10
C GLY A 107 -2.89 -6.07 28.52
N GLY A 108 -2.81 -6.49 27.25
CA GLY A 108 -1.57 -6.74 26.55
C GLY A 108 -0.94 -5.50 25.94
N ARG A 109 0.07 -5.72 25.08
CA ARG A 109 0.76 -4.65 24.35
C ARG A 109 1.31 -5.13 23.02
N MET A 110 1.57 -4.19 22.12
CA MET A 110 2.29 -4.43 20.89
C MET A 110 3.58 -3.62 20.91
N GLU A 111 4.67 -4.24 20.51
CA GLU A 111 5.98 -3.62 20.36
C GLU A 111 6.36 -3.59 18.88
N ILE A 112 6.79 -2.43 18.39
CA ILE A 112 7.37 -2.23 17.06
C ILE A 112 8.78 -1.70 17.24
N GLU A 113 9.76 -2.45 16.74
CA GLU A 113 11.17 -2.10 16.85
C GLU A 113 11.75 -1.83 15.46
N LEU A 114 12.38 -0.66 15.28
CA LEU A 114 13.09 -0.28 14.06
C LEU A 114 14.60 -0.29 14.34
N SER A 115 15.29 -1.35 13.93
CA SER A 115 16.72 -1.56 14.19
C SER A 115 17.53 -1.76 12.91
N GLY A 116 18.80 -2.17 13.02
CA GLY A 116 19.70 -2.21 11.87
C GLY A 116 20.21 -0.81 11.53
N SER A 117 20.06 -0.37 10.28
CA SER A 117 20.51 0.95 9.83
C SER A 117 19.48 2.07 9.92
N TYR A 118 18.27 1.82 10.45
CA TYR A 118 17.36 2.91 10.84
C TYR A 118 18.04 3.79 11.90
N THR A 119 17.83 5.11 11.82
CA THR A 119 18.30 6.08 12.82
C THR A 119 17.14 6.90 13.34
N ARG A 120 17.18 7.24 14.63
CA ARG A 120 16.21 8.14 15.25
C ARG A 120 16.46 9.57 14.78
N THR A 121 15.39 10.30 14.46
CA THR A 121 15.49 11.74 14.20
C THR A 121 15.59 12.48 15.54
N ALA A 122 16.69 13.20 15.77
CA ALA A 122 16.96 13.89 17.04
C ALA A 122 15.87 14.91 17.43
N ASP A 123 15.26 15.57 16.43
CA ASP A 123 14.24 16.62 16.64
C ASP A 123 12.83 16.07 16.93
N VAL A 124 12.68 14.75 17.05
CA VAL A 124 11.42 14.10 17.43
C VAL A 124 11.65 13.37 18.76
N PRO A 125 11.57 14.07 19.91
CA PRO A 125 11.88 13.46 21.20
C PRO A 125 10.76 12.54 21.71
N VAL A 126 9.51 12.79 21.32
CA VAL A 126 8.34 12.02 21.77
C VAL A 126 7.42 11.72 20.61
N LEU A 127 7.06 10.45 20.44
CA LEU A 127 6.06 10.03 19.47
C LEU A 127 4.66 10.17 20.07
N ALA A 128 3.72 10.66 19.27
CA ALA A 128 2.32 10.75 19.66
C ALA A 128 1.48 9.63 19.02
N ALA A 129 0.67 8.97 19.86
CA ALA A 129 -0.35 8.03 19.43
C ALA A 129 -1.31 8.70 18.44
N ASN A 130 -1.71 7.97 17.40
CA ASN A 130 -2.61 8.44 16.33
C ASN A 130 -2.10 9.65 15.52
N ALA A 131 -0.86 10.07 15.74
CA ALA A 131 -0.18 11.09 14.98
C ALA A 131 1.01 10.49 14.22
N ASN A 132 2.08 10.14 14.93
CA ASN A 132 3.28 9.53 14.36
C ASN A 132 3.09 8.05 14.06
N VAL A 133 2.32 7.37 14.91
CA VAL A 133 2.00 5.95 14.74
C VAL A 133 0.49 5.82 14.64
N VAL A 134 0.01 5.01 13.70
CA VAL A 134 -1.42 4.77 13.51
C VAL A 134 -1.64 3.30 13.19
N LEU A 135 -2.56 2.65 13.90
CA LEU A 135 -3.06 1.32 13.54
C LEU A 135 -4.30 1.48 12.66
N THR A 136 -4.30 0.83 11.48
CA THR A 136 -5.37 0.98 10.50
C THR A 136 -5.77 -0.36 9.87
N THR A 137 -6.95 -0.42 9.25
CA THR A 137 -7.47 -1.61 8.56
C THR A 137 -7.05 -1.66 7.09
N GLY A 138 -6.53 -0.56 6.57
CA GLY A 138 -5.82 -0.47 5.30
C GLY A 138 -5.02 0.82 5.19
N PRO A 139 -4.13 0.94 4.18
CA PRO A 139 -3.37 2.16 3.95
C PRO A 139 -4.32 3.33 3.71
N GLN A 140 -4.12 4.43 4.46
CA GLN A 140 -5.00 5.61 4.44
C GLN A 140 -6.47 5.35 4.80
N ASN A 141 -6.79 4.26 5.50
CA ASN A 141 -8.14 3.93 5.98
C ASN A 141 -8.13 3.76 7.51
N PRO A 142 -8.19 4.86 8.28
CA PRO A 142 -8.18 4.76 9.74
C PRO A 142 -9.34 3.88 10.25
N ILE A 143 -9.16 3.27 11.42
CA ILE A 143 -10.28 2.64 12.14
C ILE A 143 -11.18 3.80 12.62
N VAL A 144 -12.43 3.84 12.17
CA VAL A 144 -13.39 4.94 12.45
C VAL A 144 -14.56 4.38 13.26
N ALA A 145 -15.01 5.13 14.26
CA ALA A 145 -16.25 4.90 15.01
C ALA A 145 -17.31 5.95 14.65
N THR A 146 -18.59 5.64 14.92
CA THR A 146 -19.73 6.54 14.75
C THR A 146 -19.62 7.74 15.69
N ALA A 147 -19.86 8.96 15.18
CA ALA A 147 -19.79 10.15 16.02
C ALA A 147 -20.94 10.24 17.04
N GLY A 148 -20.63 10.68 18.26
CA GLY A 148 -21.54 10.79 19.40
C GLY A 148 -20.88 10.39 20.72
N THR A 149 -19.93 9.46 20.67
CA THR A 149 -19.00 9.12 21.75
C THR A 149 -17.60 9.18 21.16
N GLY A 150 -16.94 10.33 21.35
CA GLY A 150 -15.85 10.79 20.50
C GLY A 150 -14.61 9.92 20.53
N VAL A 151 -14.32 9.23 19.42
CA VAL A 151 -12.98 8.70 19.14
C VAL A 151 -12.74 8.69 17.62
N GLN A 152 -11.94 9.64 17.12
CA GLN A 152 -11.45 9.77 15.73
C GLN A 152 -10.13 8.99 15.48
N HIS A 153 -9.69 8.21 16.47
CA HIS A 153 -8.32 7.77 16.69
C HIS A 153 -8.33 6.38 17.36
N GLY A 154 -7.34 5.51 17.22
CA GLY A 154 -7.40 4.25 17.99
C GLY A 154 -7.33 4.51 19.50
N ASN A 155 -8.06 3.73 20.31
CA ASN A 155 -8.05 3.82 21.77
C ASN A 155 -6.83 3.11 22.38
N TRP A 156 -5.68 3.73 22.24
CA TRP A 156 -4.41 3.18 22.72
C TRP A 156 -3.44 4.31 23.05
N SER A 157 -2.54 4.04 23.98
CA SER A 157 -1.42 4.89 24.33
C SER A 157 -0.15 4.39 23.65
N LEU A 158 0.79 5.31 23.49
CA LEU A 158 2.11 5.02 22.96
C LEU A 158 3.14 5.34 24.03
N SER A 159 4.07 4.42 24.24
CA SER A 159 5.35 4.68 24.89
C SER A 159 6.46 4.50 23.87
N ASP A 160 7.48 5.33 23.95
CA ASP A 160 8.64 5.35 23.05
C ASP A 160 9.89 5.32 23.94
N ASP A 161 10.84 4.44 23.64
CA ASP A 161 12.09 4.35 24.41
C ASP A 161 13.10 5.46 24.05
N GLY A 162 12.77 6.27 23.04
CA GLY A 162 13.61 7.35 22.54
C GLY A 162 14.70 6.90 21.58
N ASP A 163 14.79 5.60 21.27
CA ASP A 163 15.76 5.03 20.32
C ASP A 163 15.04 4.28 19.21
N ARG A 164 14.52 3.08 19.49
CA ARG A 164 14.07 2.12 18.46
C ARG A 164 12.78 1.39 18.78
N LEU A 165 12.34 1.38 20.03
CA LEU A 165 11.20 0.60 20.49
C LEU A 165 9.98 1.48 20.72
N ILE A 166 8.95 1.22 19.94
CA ILE A 166 7.62 1.80 20.09
C ILE A 166 6.73 0.76 20.77
N THR A 167 6.15 1.09 21.90
CA THR A 167 5.18 0.25 22.60
C THR A 167 3.79 0.87 22.48
N ILE A 168 2.83 0.08 22.02
CA ILE A 168 1.43 0.43 21.88
C ILE A 168 0.64 -0.37 22.91
N THR A 169 -0.02 0.33 23.82
CA THR A 169 -0.82 -0.29 24.88
C THR A 169 -2.27 0.15 24.71
N PRO A 170 -3.24 -0.78 24.61
CA PRO A 170 -4.63 -0.39 24.51
C PRO A 170 -5.13 0.27 25.82
N LEU A 171 -5.96 1.30 25.71
CA LEU A 171 -6.39 2.13 26.87
C LEU A 171 -7.68 1.63 27.55
N GLY A 172 -8.36 0.63 26.98
CA GLY A 172 -9.65 0.16 27.45
C GLY A 172 -10.31 -0.78 26.46
N GLY A 173 -11.44 -1.39 26.82
CA GLY A 173 -12.18 -2.30 25.96
C GLY A 173 -13.07 -3.26 26.75
N ALA A 174 -14.32 -3.42 26.32
CA ALA A 174 -15.19 -4.51 26.75
C ALA A 174 -15.07 -5.65 25.72
N GLY A 175 -14.13 -6.57 25.89
CA GLY A 175 -13.95 -7.72 25.00
C GLY A 175 -12.52 -8.28 24.94
N GLU A 176 -12.30 -9.32 24.13
CA GLU A 176 -10.99 -9.99 23.95
C GLU A 176 -9.94 -9.11 23.25
N ASN A 177 -10.38 -8.05 22.55
CA ASN A 177 -9.50 -7.06 21.94
C ASN A 177 -9.41 -5.81 22.82
N GLY A 178 -8.19 -5.36 23.11
CA GLY A 178 -7.97 -4.09 23.80
C GLY A 178 -8.18 -2.87 22.90
N LEU A 179 -8.36 -3.05 21.59
CA LEU A 179 -8.63 -1.94 20.68
C LEU A 179 -10.14 -1.73 20.62
N GLU A 180 -10.65 -0.70 21.30
CA GLU A 180 -12.09 -0.38 21.31
C GLU A 180 -12.67 -0.20 19.89
N ASN A 181 -13.98 -0.45 19.77
CA ASN A 181 -14.89 -0.23 18.63
C ASN A 181 -15.14 -1.43 17.70
N ALA A 182 -16.34 -1.43 17.10
CA ALA A 182 -16.88 -2.50 16.24
C ALA A 182 -15.93 -2.91 15.09
N ARG A 183 -15.17 -1.98 14.51
CA ARG A 183 -14.21 -2.33 13.45
C ARG A 183 -13.01 -3.12 13.96
N ALA A 184 -12.47 -2.76 15.11
CA ALA A 184 -11.37 -3.54 15.68
C ALA A 184 -11.85 -4.96 16.00
N SER A 185 -13.09 -5.12 16.47
CA SER A 185 -13.70 -6.43 16.75
C SER A 185 -14.19 -7.20 15.52
N GLU A 186 -14.54 -6.54 14.41
CA GLU A 186 -15.01 -7.21 13.18
C GLU A 186 -13.89 -7.56 12.21
N ILE A 187 -12.87 -6.69 12.07
CA ILE A 187 -11.85 -6.81 11.02
C ILE A 187 -10.41 -6.75 11.52
N GLY A 188 -10.17 -6.35 12.77
CA GLY A 188 -8.82 -6.17 13.33
C GLY A 188 -7.99 -5.09 12.63
N PHE A 189 -6.82 -4.76 13.16
CA PHE A 189 -5.87 -3.89 12.44
C PHE A 189 -5.03 -4.70 11.45
N LYS A 190 -4.70 -4.10 10.31
CA LYS A 190 -3.98 -4.76 9.21
C LYS A 190 -2.72 -4.01 8.82
N VAL A 191 -2.56 -2.79 9.30
CA VAL A 191 -1.43 -1.92 9.03
C VAL A 191 -1.03 -1.20 10.30
N ALA A 192 0.26 -1.13 10.56
CA ALA A 192 0.85 -0.09 11.41
C ALA A 192 1.55 0.92 10.50
N HIS A 193 1.13 2.17 10.57
CA HIS A 193 1.69 3.27 9.80
C HIS A 193 2.59 4.08 10.72
N ILE A 194 3.87 4.19 10.37
CA ILE A 194 4.84 5.05 11.04
C ILE A 194 5.12 6.22 10.11
N ARG A 195 4.89 7.43 10.60
CA ARG A 195 4.85 8.64 9.79
C ARG A 195 5.25 9.90 10.56
N PRO A 196 5.53 11.00 9.85
CA PRO A 196 5.64 12.33 10.45
C PRO A 196 4.34 12.74 11.14
N ASN A 197 4.39 13.67 12.08
CA ASN A 197 3.18 14.17 12.73
C ASN A 197 2.44 15.14 11.78
N PRO A 198 1.29 14.76 11.21
CA PRO A 198 0.60 15.62 10.25
C PRO A 198 -0.01 16.87 10.89
N ARG A 199 -0.16 16.89 12.22
CA ARG A 199 -0.74 18.03 12.96
C ARG A 199 0.24 19.19 13.08
N THR A 200 1.54 18.89 13.10
CA THR A 200 2.60 19.89 13.24
C THR A 200 3.41 20.07 11.97
N GLY A 201 3.26 19.18 10.98
CA GLY A 201 4.15 19.14 9.82
C GLY A 201 5.59 18.82 10.18
N GLY A 202 5.83 18.28 11.39
CA GLY A 202 7.16 17.99 11.91
C GLY A 202 7.87 16.87 11.16
N PRO A 203 9.17 16.67 11.39
CA PRO A 203 9.96 15.67 10.69
C PRO A 203 9.47 14.24 10.97
N ALA A 204 9.87 13.29 10.12
CA ALA A 204 9.63 11.88 10.38
C ALA A 204 10.36 11.43 11.66
N PRO A 205 9.77 10.49 12.43
CA PRO A 205 10.36 10.01 13.67
C PRO A 205 11.67 9.24 13.48
N PHE A 206 11.86 8.62 12.30
CA PHE A 206 13.06 7.90 11.93
C PHE A 206 13.56 8.38 10.57
N ARG A 207 14.84 8.14 10.30
CA ARG A 207 15.43 8.20 8.97
C ARG A 207 15.86 6.80 8.55
N ASN A 208 15.74 6.55 7.26
CA ASN A 208 16.27 5.36 6.63
C ASN A 208 17.80 5.40 6.64
N GLY A 209 18.44 4.23 6.69
CA GLY A 209 19.90 4.12 6.67
C GLY A 209 20.51 4.43 5.30
N PRO A 210 21.85 4.45 5.21
CA PRO A 210 22.56 4.72 3.96
C PRO A 210 22.25 3.71 2.84
N ALA A 211 22.53 4.11 1.60
CA ALA A 211 22.29 3.26 0.43
C ALA A 211 23.02 1.91 0.53
N GLY A 212 22.31 0.83 0.19
CA GLY A 212 22.83 -0.55 0.27
C GLY A 212 22.78 -1.16 1.66
N THR A 213 22.45 -0.39 2.70
CA THR A 213 22.30 -0.91 4.07
C THR A 213 20.92 -1.54 4.30
N VAL A 214 20.78 -2.22 5.44
CA VAL A 214 19.59 -2.99 5.80
C VAL A 214 18.99 -2.49 7.12
N GLY A 215 17.79 -1.93 7.03
CA GLY A 215 16.90 -1.74 8.17
C GLY A 215 16.23 -3.05 8.58
N LYS A 216 15.91 -3.18 9.86
CA LYS A 216 15.19 -4.34 10.41
C LYS A 216 13.97 -3.84 11.16
N ILE A 217 12.83 -4.46 10.91
CA ILE A 217 11.59 -4.21 11.63
C ILE A 217 11.21 -5.49 12.36
N ALA A 218 10.96 -5.38 13.66
CA ALA A 218 10.37 -6.46 14.45
C ALA A 218 9.05 -5.99 15.06
N VAL A 219 8.05 -6.85 15.04
CA VAL A 219 6.76 -6.63 15.71
C VAL A 219 6.52 -7.79 16.67
N ARG A 220 6.08 -7.50 17.88
CA ARG A 220 5.79 -8.47 18.94
C ARG A 220 4.48 -8.07 19.62
N ILE A 221 3.57 -9.01 19.85
CA ILE A 221 2.29 -8.78 20.53
C ILE A 221 2.29 -9.68 21.76
N TYR A 222 2.03 -9.08 22.91
CA TYR A 222 1.97 -9.75 24.20
C TYR A 222 0.56 -9.66 24.78
N ASP A 223 0.16 -10.64 25.58
CA ASP A 223 -1.06 -10.60 26.35
C ASP A 223 -0.88 -9.89 27.71
N ALA A 224 -1.92 -9.93 28.55
CA ALA A 224 -1.92 -9.33 29.89
C ALA A 224 -0.93 -9.96 30.87
N ASN A 225 -0.55 -11.22 30.66
CA ASN A 225 0.45 -11.91 31.49
C ASN A 225 1.87 -11.60 31.04
N GLY A 226 2.03 -10.91 29.90
CA GLY A 226 3.31 -10.65 29.28
C GLY A 226 3.80 -11.81 28.40
N ASP A 227 2.94 -12.79 28.11
CA ASP A 227 3.27 -13.90 27.23
C ASP A 227 3.20 -13.44 25.77
N LEU A 228 4.14 -13.93 24.96
CA LEU A 228 4.21 -13.58 23.54
C LEU A 228 3.13 -14.35 22.76
N VAL A 229 2.15 -13.61 22.23
CA VAL A 229 1.04 -14.15 21.43
C VAL A 229 1.40 -14.23 19.96
N ASP A 230 1.98 -13.16 19.42
CA ASP A 230 2.27 -13.03 17.99
C ASP A 230 3.57 -12.29 17.76
N LYS A 231 4.26 -12.60 16.65
CA LYS A 231 5.49 -11.91 16.27
C LYS A 231 5.70 -11.85 14.77
N GLY A 232 6.54 -10.93 14.33
CA GLY A 232 6.99 -10.86 12.96
C GLY A 232 8.26 -10.07 12.83
N ARG A 233 9.04 -10.36 11.79
CA ARG A 233 10.28 -9.67 11.47
C ARG A 233 10.39 -9.47 9.96
N LYS A 234 10.96 -8.35 9.55
CA LYS A 234 11.22 -8.07 8.14
C LYS A 234 12.48 -7.21 7.97
N ARG A 235 13.32 -7.58 7.00
CA ARG A 235 14.42 -6.74 6.53
C ARG A 235 13.95 -5.78 5.42
N VAL A 236 14.49 -4.57 5.43
CA VAL A 236 14.27 -3.53 4.43
C VAL A 236 15.62 -3.11 3.89
N HIS A 237 15.83 -3.30 2.58
CA HIS A 237 17.03 -2.81 1.91
C HIS A 237 16.79 -1.38 1.43
N PHE A 238 17.62 -0.44 1.89
CA PHE A 238 17.54 0.95 1.47
C PHE A 238 18.28 1.16 0.15
N ARG A 239 17.57 1.72 -0.83
CA ARG A 239 18.12 2.00 -2.16
C ARG A 239 18.61 3.43 -2.23
N SER A 240 19.67 3.69 -2.98
CA SER A 240 20.17 5.05 -3.22
C SER A 240 19.13 5.96 -3.87
N SER A 241 18.26 5.41 -4.71
CA SER A 241 17.16 6.14 -5.30
C SER A 241 15.99 5.23 -5.67
N VAL A 242 14.84 5.86 -5.90
CA VAL A 242 13.70 5.25 -6.56
C VAL A 242 13.28 6.14 -7.72
N GLY A 243 13.03 5.54 -8.88
CA GLY A 243 12.40 6.28 -9.97
C GLY A 243 10.98 6.71 -9.62
N ARG A 244 10.23 7.20 -10.61
CA ARG A 244 8.80 7.53 -10.48
C ARG A 244 7.98 6.48 -9.73
N GLN A 245 7.15 6.89 -8.78
CA GLN A 245 6.38 5.97 -7.95
C GLN A 245 4.90 5.94 -8.31
N VAL A 246 4.25 4.81 -8.00
CA VAL A 246 2.80 4.65 -8.11
C VAL A 246 2.26 3.84 -6.96
N HIS A 247 1.24 4.37 -6.29
CA HIS A 247 0.58 3.74 -5.15
C HIS A 247 -0.93 3.76 -5.35
N PHE A 248 -1.65 2.74 -4.88
CA PHE A 248 -3.12 2.85 -4.82
C PHE A 248 -3.50 3.86 -3.74
N THR A 249 -4.63 4.54 -3.89
CA THR A 249 -5.08 5.50 -2.89
C THR A 249 -6.61 5.55 -2.80
N ASN A 250 -7.09 6.02 -1.64
CA ASN A 250 -8.46 6.52 -1.49
C ASN A 250 -8.49 8.06 -1.32
N ALA A 251 -7.35 8.74 -1.50
CA ALA A 251 -7.26 10.19 -1.43
C ALA A 251 -8.23 10.84 -2.42
N GLY A 252 -8.90 11.90 -1.97
CA GLY A 252 -9.91 12.61 -2.74
C GLY A 252 -11.25 11.86 -2.90
N LEU A 253 -11.42 10.67 -2.32
CA LEU A 253 -12.75 10.05 -2.16
C LEU A 253 -13.35 10.35 -0.79
N THR A 254 -12.52 10.54 0.23
CA THR A 254 -13.00 10.80 1.60
C THR A 254 -13.82 12.08 1.66
N THR A 255 -14.99 12.00 2.30
CA THR A 255 -15.83 13.18 2.56
C THR A 255 -15.07 14.16 3.45
N GLY A 256 -15.16 15.46 3.14
CA GLY A 256 -14.77 16.46 4.14
C GLY A 256 -15.83 16.36 5.22
N SER A 257 -15.42 16.11 6.47
CA SER A 257 -16.28 15.61 7.58
C SER A 257 -16.29 14.09 7.79
N GLN A 258 -15.12 13.44 7.70
CA GLN A 258 -14.88 12.23 8.49
C GLN A 258 -15.15 12.54 9.97
N GLY A 259 -16.34 12.18 10.46
CA GLY A 259 -16.85 12.61 11.77
C GLY A 259 -18.35 12.90 11.84
N SER A 260 -19.11 12.81 10.74
CA SER A 260 -20.58 12.79 10.81
C SER A 260 -21.11 11.35 11.02
N PRO A 261 -22.06 11.11 11.95
CA PRO A 261 -22.62 9.77 12.20
C PRO A 261 -23.31 9.14 10.99
N ALA A 262 -23.79 9.95 10.05
CA ALA A 262 -24.60 9.49 8.92
C ALA A 262 -23.78 9.01 7.70
N THR A 263 -22.50 9.40 7.59
CA THR A 263 -21.64 9.06 6.44
C THR A 263 -20.72 7.87 6.70
N THR A 264 -20.61 7.43 7.96
CA THR A 264 -19.54 6.54 8.42
C THR A 264 -19.80 5.05 8.17
N THR A 265 -21.03 4.59 7.99
CA THR A 265 -21.30 3.16 7.74
C THR A 265 -21.07 2.74 6.29
N ALA A 266 -21.31 3.63 5.32
CA ALA A 266 -21.13 3.32 3.89
C ALA A 266 -19.71 3.62 3.37
N GLU A 267 -19.05 4.65 3.92
CA GLU A 267 -17.70 5.11 3.51
C GLU A 267 -16.58 4.08 3.77
N LEU A 268 -16.88 3.05 4.55
CA LEU A 268 -15.92 2.17 5.18
C LEU A 268 -15.83 0.77 4.55
N VAL A 269 -16.84 0.34 3.79
CA VAL A 269 -16.85 -0.97 3.10
C VAL A 269 -16.18 -0.90 1.71
N GLU A 270 -16.06 0.30 1.13
CA GLU A 270 -15.73 0.50 -0.28
C GLU A 270 -14.46 1.36 -0.46
N SER A 271 -13.33 0.85 0.03
CA SER A 271 -12.03 1.29 -0.45
C SER A 271 -11.90 0.91 -1.94
N THR A 272 -11.28 1.76 -2.77
CA THR A 272 -10.99 1.39 -4.16
C THR A 272 -10.20 0.08 -4.23
N LEU A 273 -9.38 -0.19 -3.20
CA LEU A 273 -8.77 -1.49 -2.95
C LEU A 273 -9.75 -2.40 -2.17
N PHE A 274 -10.04 -3.56 -2.74
CA PHE A 274 -10.96 -4.60 -2.26
C PHE A 274 -12.46 -4.25 -2.28
N GLN A 275 -12.88 -3.27 -3.09
CA GLN A 275 -14.31 -3.06 -3.38
C GLN A 275 -14.98 -4.34 -3.89
N GLN A 276 -16.24 -4.54 -3.47
CA GLN A 276 -17.04 -5.71 -3.82
C GLN A 276 -18.07 -5.31 -4.87
N VAL A 277 -18.14 -6.03 -5.98
CA VAL A 277 -19.04 -5.73 -7.10
C VAL A 277 -19.62 -7.01 -7.70
N ALA A 278 -20.73 -6.86 -8.42
CA ALA A 278 -21.30 -7.95 -9.21
C ALA A 278 -20.45 -8.24 -10.47
N PRO A 279 -20.62 -9.40 -11.12
CA PRO A 279 -19.96 -9.68 -12.39
C PRO A 279 -20.45 -8.72 -13.49
N GLY A 280 -19.55 -8.30 -14.38
CA GLY A 280 -19.87 -7.39 -15.48
C GLY A 280 -19.98 -5.91 -15.10
N THR A 281 -19.84 -5.55 -13.82
CA THR A 281 -19.97 -4.17 -13.35
C THR A 281 -18.88 -3.25 -13.91
N GLU A 282 -19.28 -2.02 -14.23
CA GLU A 282 -18.39 -0.94 -14.65
C GLU A 282 -18.09 -0.03 -13.45
N LEU A 283 -16.80 0.22 -13.23
CA LEU A 283 -16.24 1.00 -12.14
C LEU A 283 -15.79 2.33 -12.74
N LEU A 284 -16.74 3.27 -12.85
CA LEU A 284 -16.56 4.54 -13.56
C LEU A 284 -16.44 5.73 -12.62
N ASN A 285 -16.95 5.64 -11.39
CA ASN A 285 -17.06 6.82 -10.55
C ASN A 285 -15.68 7.30 -10.07
N THR A 286 -15.35 8.54 -10.43
CA THR A 286 -14.14 9.27 -10.03
C THR A 286 -14.45 10.49 -9.18
N THR A 287 -15.72 10.82 -9.02
CA THR A 287 -16.16 12.00 -8.30
C THR A 287 -16.30 11.74 -6.81
N LYS A 288 -15.99 12.76 -6.03
CA LYS A 288 -16.35 12.84 -4.62
C LYS A 288 -17.81 13.28 -4.55
N THR A 289 -18.72 12.35 -4.29
CA THR A 289 -20.13 12.65 -4.04
C THR A 289 -20.43 12.57 -2.55
N VAL A 290 -21.32 13.45 -2.07
CA VAL A 290 -21.91 13.36 -0.73
C VAL A 290 -23.33 12.81 -0.91
N PRO A 291 -23.68 11.64 -0.33
CA PRO A 291 -22.85 10.74 0.48
C PRO A 291 -21.87 9.89 -0.35
N PHE A 292 -20.77 9.43 0.28
CA PHE A 292 -19.68 8.67 -0.35
C PHE A 292 -20.22 7.58 -1.30
N SER A 293 -21.13 6.72 -0.83
CA SER A 293 -21.67 5.60 -1.62
C SER A 293 -22.66 5.96 -2.74
N ALA A 294 -23.10 7.22 -2.86
CA ALA A 294 -24.14 7.60 -3.83
C ALA A 294 -23.74 7.35 -5.29
N GLY A 295 -22.45 7.10 -5.56
CA GLY A 295 -21.95 6.74 -6.90
C GLY A 295 -21.10 5.47 -6.95
N ALA A 296 -21.22 4.53 -6.02
CA ALA A 296 -20.48 3.27 -6.12
C ALA A 296 -20.90 2.47 -7.39
N PRO A 297 -19.97 1.73 -8.03
CA PRO A 297 -18.60 1.48 -7.61
C PRO A 297 -17.56 2.42 -8.23
N TYR A 298 -16.46 2.64 -7.51
CA TYR A 298 -15.41 3.58 -7.89
C TYR A 298 -14.42 3.01 -8.89
N ALA A 299 -14.02 3.85 -9.84
CA ALA A 299 -12.82 3.61 -10.62
C ALA A 299 -11.61 3.42 -9.69
N PRO A 300 -10.79 2.37 -9.88
CA PRO A 300 -9.50 2.24 -9.21
C PRO A 300 -8.66 3.52 -9.32
N ARG A 301 -8.07 3.92 -8.20
CA ARG A 301 -7.32 5.19 -8.08
C ARG A 301 -5.89 4.97 -7.61
N PHE A 302 -4.98 5.78 -8.16
CA PHE A 302 -3.57 5.75 -7.88
C PHE A 302 -3.00 7.15 -7.67
N LEU A 303 -2.01 7.28 -6.78
CA LEU A 303 -1.12 8.44 -6.71
C LEU A 303 0.14 8.14 -7.49
N LEU A 304 0.52 9.07 -8.35
CA LEU A 304 1.77 9.09 -9.10
C LEU A 304 2.70 10.11 -8.49
N PHE A 305 3.94 9.73 -8.21
CA PHE A 305 4.98 10.64 -7.74
C PHE A 305 6.12 10.70 -8.74
N GLU A 306 6.66 11.89 -8.90
CA GLU A 306 7.86 12.11 -9.69
C GLU A 306 9.08 11.44 -9.03
N ASP A 307 10.09 11.14 -9.83
CA ASP A 307 11.41 10.71 -9.37
C ASP A 307 11.98 11.77 -8.42
N VAL A 308 12.47 11.33 -7.26
CA VAL A 308 13.05 12.21 -6.24
C VAL A 308 14.25 13.00 -6.80
N ASN A 309 14.99 12.42 -7.75
CA ASN A 309 16.11 13.11 -8.39
C ASN A 309 15.66 14.24 -9.33
N VAL A 310 14.41 14.21 -9.78
CA VAL A 310 13.82 15.24 -10.65
C VAL A 310 13.12 16.30 -9.81
N SER A 311 12.33 15.91 -8.80
CA SER A 311 11.62 16.85 -7.93
C SER A 311 12.54 17.58 -6.95
N GLY A 312 13.64 16.95 -6.54
CA GLY A 312 14.49 17.42 -5.43
C GLY A 312 13.80 17.34 -4.06
N THR A 313 12.51 16.99 -4.03
CA THR A 313 11.70 16.78 -2.84
C THR A 313 11.32 15.31 -2.77
N SER A 314 11.79 14.66 -1.72
CA SER A 314 11.47 13.28 -1.44
C SER A 314 10.23 13.15 -0.54
N PHE A 315 9.87 14.22 0.14
CA PHE A 315 8.95 14.25 1.26
C PHE A 315 7.75 15.18 1.00
N ILE A 316 6.71 15.08 1.83
CA ILE A 316 5.49 15.88 1.69
C ILE A 316 5.80 17.38 1.81
N PRO A 317 5.32 18.23 0.88
CA PRO A 317 4.61 17.88 -0.34
C PRO A 317 5.55 17.29 -1.41
N GLN A 318 5.32 16.05 -1.82
CA GLN A 318 6.09 15.43 -2.92
C GLN A 318 5.40 15.72 -4.25
N ASP A 319 6.19 16.04 -5.27
CA ASP A 319 5.69 16.36 -6.60
C ASP A 319 5.04 15.16 -7.29
N GLY A 320 3.93 15.44 -7.96
CA GLY A 320 3.25 14.51 -8.83
C GLY A 320 3.75 14.56 -10.27
N ILE A 321 3.27 13.63 -11.08
CA ILE A 321 3.50 13.63 -12.52
C ILE A 321 2.27 14.23 -13.22
N ALA A 322 2.41 15.40 -13.81
CA ALA A 322 1.34 16.08 -14.55
C ALA A 322 1.22 15.54 -15.98
N GLY A 323 0.05 15.71 -16.61
CA GLY A 323 -0.10 15.36 -18.03
C GLY A 323 -0.10 13.85 -18.29
N VAL A 324 -0.35 13.02 -17.27
CA VAL A 324 -0.36 11.57 -17.38
C VAL A 324 -1.74 11.07 -17.78
N ASP A 325 -1.80 10.32 -18.87
CA ASP A 325 -2.99 9.62 -19.35
C ASP A 325 -2.62 8.18 -19.75
N TYR A 326 -3.53 7.42 -20.36
CA TYR A 326 -3.23 6.13 -20.94
C TYR A 326 -4.01 5.83 -22.23
N VAL A 327 -3.36 5.06 -23.10
CA VAL A 327 -3.97 4.58 -24.35
C VAL A 327 -4.19 3.08 -24.26
N ILE A 328 -5.43 2.64 -24.46
CA ILE A 328 -5.81 1.24 -24.46
C ILE A 328 -5.30 0.58 -25.73
N ILE A 329 -4.35 -0.36 -25.59
CA ILE A 329 -3.79 -1.12 -26.72
C ILE A 329 -4.47 -2.48 -26.90
N ARG A 330 -5.08 -3.01 -25.83
CA ARG A 330 -5.92 -4.21 -25.82
C ARG A 330 -6.98 -4.02 -24.73
N PRO A 331 -8.12 -4.74 -24.77
CA PRO A 331 -9.17 -4.57 -23.78
C PRO A 331 -8.66 -4.57 -22.33
N ASN A 332 -7.66 -5.38 -21.99
CA ASN A 332 -7.14 -5.48 -20.62
C ASN A 332 -5.71 -4.94 -20.45
N ILE A 333 -5.18 -4.19 -21.42
CA ILE A 333 -3.83 -3.59 -21.37
C ILE A 333 -3.86 -2.17 -21.94
N ALA A 334 -3.33 -1.21 -21.18
CA ALA A 334 -3.10 0.15 -21.64
C ALA A 334 -1.65 0.58 -21.42
N LEU A 335 -1.15 1.48 -22.27
CA LEU A 335 0.13 2.15 -22.09
C LEU A 335 -0.09 3.44 -21.32
N LEU A 336 0.61 3.62 -20.20
CA LEU A 336 0.60 4.86 -19.44
C LEU A 336 1.52 5.86 -20.14
N GLN A 337 1.03 7.07 -20.39
CA GLN A 337 1.70 8.09 -21.18
C GLN A 337 1.77 9.41 -20.44
N GLU A 338 2.88 10.11 -20.55
CA GLU A 338 3.04 11.51 -20.13
C GLU A 338 3.36 12.32 -21.37
N ASN A 339 2.51 13.28 -21.72
CA ASN A 339 2.69 14.14 -22.91
C ASN A 339 2.98 13.31 -24.19
N GLY A 340 2.35 12.14 -24.32
CA GLY A 340 2.52 11.21 -25.44
C GLY A 340 3.69 10.22 -25.34
N ASN A 341 4.58 10.37 -24.34
CA ASN A 341 5.69 9.45 -24.10
C ASN A 341 5.27 8.29 -23.20
N ASN A 342 5.60 7.05 -23.55
CA ASN A 342 5.25 5.88 -22.74
C ASN A 342 6.12 5.83 -21.48
N ILE A 343 5.50 5.90 -20.30
CA ILE A 343 6.15 5.90 -18.99
C ILE A 343 5.83 4.66 -18.16
N GLY A 344 4.86 3.86 -18.60
CA GLY A 344 4.46 2.64 -17.91
C GLY A 344 3.37 1.85 -18.61
N VAL A 345 2.78 0.91 -17.88
CA VAL A 345 1.75 0.00 -18.36
C VAL A 345 0.69 -0.25 -17.29
N ILE A 346 -0.54 -0.39 -17.75
CA ILE A 346 -1.70 -0.79 -16.95
C ILE A 346 -2.16 -2.16 -17.44
N VAL A 347 -2.34 -3.11 -16.52
CA VAL A 347 -2.79 -4.47 -16.84
C VAL A 347 -3.93 -4.88 -15.91
N LEU A 348 -5.07 -5.22 -16.50
CA LEU A 348 -6.20 -5.83 -15.80
C LEU A 348 -6.15 -7.36 -15.95
N ARG A 349 -6.18 -8.08 -14.83
CA ARG A 349 -6.17 -9.55 -14.77
C ARG A 349 -7.36 -10.06 -13.99
N GLY A 350 -8.12 -10.98 -14.56
CA GLY A 350 -9.18 -11.72 -13.88
C GLY A 350 -8.69 -13.03 -13.24
N PRO A 351 -9.57 -13.73 -12.50
CA PRO A 351 -9.22 -14.92 -11.71
C PRO A 351 -8.82 -16.16 -12.54
N ARG A 352 -9.19 -16.21 -13.82
CA ARG A 352 -8.81 -17.29 -14.77
C ARG A 352 -8.27 -16.72 -16.09
N GLY A 353 -7.48 -15.65 -16.00
CA GLY A 353 -6.92 -14.98 -17.18
C GLY A 353 -7.67 -13.71 -17.59
N ARG A 354 -7.78 -13.46 -18.90
CA ARG A 354 -8.14 -12.13 -19.45
C ARG A 354 -9.59 -11.98 -19.92
N ASN A 355 -10.40 -13.04 -19.85
CA ASN A 355 -11.68 -13.05 -20.58
C ASN A 355 -12.74 -12.16 -19.90
N GLY A 356 -13.27 -11.21 -20.67
CA GLY A 356 -14.44 -10.40 -20.34
C GLY A 356 -14.20 -9.13 -19.50
N SER A 357 -12.98 -8.89 -19.02
CA SER A 357 -12.65 -7.65 -18.30
C SER A 357 -11.94 -6.64 -19.19
N THR A 358 -12.29 -5.37 -19.04
CA THR A 358 -11.83 -4.29 -19.92
C THR A 358 -11.38 -3.08 -19.11
N ILE A 359 -10.28 -2.45 -19.50
CA ILE A 359 -9.89 -1.10 -19.09
C ILE A 359 -10.70 -0.16 -19.97
N LEU A 360 -11.40 0.78 -19.34
CA LEU A 360 -12.25 1.74 -20.03
C LEU A 360 -11.48 3.03 -20.33
N PRO A 361 -11.93 3.85 -21.29
CA PRO A 361 -11.24 5.09 -21.66
C PRO A 361 -10.95 5.96 -20.45
N SER A 362 -9.82 6.65 -20.50
CA SER A 362 -9.47 7.62 -19.47
C SER A 362 -10.39 8.84 -19.50
N PHE A 363 -10.48 9.52 -18.36
CA PHE A 363 -11.18 10.81 -18.25
C PHE A 363 -10.31 12.00 -18.66
N GLY A 364 -9.07 11.75 -19.09
CA GLY A 364 -8.11 12.75 -19.51
C GLY A 364 -6.85 12.75 -18.65
N PRO A 365 -5.89 13.64 -18.97
CA PRO A 365 -4.61 13.69 -18.30
C PRO A 365 -4.75 14.10 -16.83
N THR A 366 -3.82 13.63 -16.00
CA THR A 366 -3.67 14.12 -14.63
C THR A 366 -3.47 15.64 -14.63
N PRO A 367 -4.17 16.38 -13.76
CA PRO A 367 -4.00 17.82 -13.69
C PRO A 367 -2.57 18.18 -13.29
N ALA A 368 -2.12 19.37 -13.67
CA ALA A 368 -0.93 19.97 -13.08
C ALA A 368 -1.23 20.24 -11.60
N LEU A 369 -0.38 19.73 -10.70
CA LEU A 369 -0.65 19.80 -9.27
C LEU A 369 0.56 20.35 -8.52
N SER A 370 0.27 21.27 -7.59
CA SER A 370 1.13 21.62 -6.46
C SER A 370 0.78 20.70 -5.28
N GLY A 371 1.63 19.70 -5.04
CA GLY A 371 1.69 18.92 -3.79
C GLY A 371 1.00 17.54 -3.75
N ASN A 372 1.68 16.60 -3.07
CA ASN A 372 1.29 15.22 -2.72
C ASN A 372 0.84 14.32 -3.87
N GLY A 373 1.58 14.34 -4.97
CA GLY A 373 1.40 13.43 -6.08
C GLY A 373 0.24 13.79 -7.02
N SER A 374 0.15 13.05 -8.12
CA SER A 374 -0.93 13.19 -9.11
C SER A 374 -1.90 12.04 -9.07
N VAL A 375 -3.20 12.34 -9.08
CA VAL A 375 -4.25 11.32 -9.02
C VAL A 375 -4.56 10.77 -10.41
N LEU A 376 -4.23 9.50 -10.64
CA LEU A 376 -4.63 8.73 -11.81
C LEU A 376 -5.86 7.87 -11.46
N ASN A 377 -6.96 8.08 -12.18
CA ASN A 377 -8.11 7.18 -12.13
C ASN A 377 -8.06 6.22 -13.32
N VAL A 378 -8.36 4.95 -13.10
CA VAL A 378 -8.35 3.93 -14.16
C VAL A 378 -9.68 3.18 -14.15
N PRO A 379 -10.69 3.68 -14.88
CA PRO A 379 -11.96 3.00 -15.02
C PRO A 379 -11.83 1.62 -15.63
N VAL A 380 -12.63 0.68 -15.12
CA VAL A 380 -12.61 -0.71 -15.58
C VAL A 380 -14.00 -1.31 -15.61
N LYS A 381 -14.20 -2.29 -16.49
CA LYS A 381 -15.30 -3.24 -16.45
C LYS A 381 -14.77 -4.58 -15.97
N VAL A 382 -15.29 -5.09 -14.86
CA VAL A 382 -14.95 -6.45 -14.43
C VAL A 382 -15.66 -7.49 -15.32
N GLY A 383 -15.07 -8.66 -15.46
CA GLY A 383 -15.67 -9.74 -16.26
C GLY A 383 -16.83 -10.43 -15.53
N ASN A 384 -17.44 -11.40 -16.23
CA ASN A 384 -18.60 -12.14 -15.72
C ASN A 384 -18.25 -13.28 -14.73
N ARG A 385 -16.98 -13.40 -14.31
CA ARG A 385 -16.54 -14.48 -13.44
C ARG A 385 -16.31 -13.97 -12.02
N ARG A 386 -16.87 -14.68 -11.04
CA ARG A 386 -16.56 -14.44 -9.62
C ARG A 386 -15.08 -14.66 -9.33
N GLY A 387 -14.52 -13.87 -8.41
CA GLY A 387 -13.15 -13.98 -7.94
C GLY A 387 -12.43 -12.65 -7.80
N VAL A 388 -11.10 -12.71 -7.64
CA VAL A 388 -10.27 -11.51 -7.44
C VAL A 388 -9.73 -11.01 -8.78
N TYR A 389 -10.15 -9.81 -9.17
CA TYR A 389 -9.54 -9.08 -10.27
C TYR A 389 -8.41 -8.20 -9.74
N LYS A 390 -7.34 -8.08 -10.52
CA LYS A 390 -6.14 -7.30 -10.18
C LYS A 390 -5.90 -6.28 -11.28
N LEU A 391 -5.99 -5.00 -10.95
CA LEU A 391 -5.53 -3.92 -11.79
C LEU A 391 -4.12 -3.53 -11.36
N ILE A 392 -3.16 -3.68 -12.26
CA ILE A 392 -1.74 -3.46 -12.00
C ILE A 392 -1.31 -2.23 -12.78
N VAL A 393 -0.78 -1.22 -12.10
CA VAL A 393 -0.12 -0.06 -12.72
C VAL A 393 1.37 -0.18 -12.43
N LYS A 394 2.21 -0.11 -13.46
CA LYS A 394 3.67 -0.24 -13.35
C LYS A 394 4.36 0.83 -14.18
N MET A 395 5.31 1.55 -13.58
CA MET A 395 6.21 2.48 -14.27
C MET A 395 7.42 1.71 -14.85
N PHE A 396 7.91 2.06 -16.04
CA PHE A 396 8.98 1.28 -16.71
C PHE A 396 10.30 1.26 -15.93
N HIS A 397 10.59 2.30 -15.15
CA HIS A 397 11.79 2.41 -14.32
C HIS A 397 11.47 2.78 -12.88
N GLY A 398 10.30 2.36 -12.38
CA GLY A 398 9.82 2.84 -11.09
C GLY A 398 8.84 1.92 -10.38
N GLY A 399 7.88 2.56 -9.72
CA GLY A 399 6.84 1.99 -8.88
C GLY A 399 5.96 0.95 -9.56
N LYS A 400 5.31 0.14 -8.72
CA LYS A 400 4.20 -0.72 -9.11
C LYS A 400 3.14 -0.75 -8.02
N ALA A 401 1.90 -0.48 -8.39
CA ALA A 401 0.73 -0.63 -7.55
C ALA A 401 -0.17 -1.75 -8.05
N VAL A 402 -0.87 -2.41 -7.12
CA VAL A 402 -1.88 -3.41 -7.45
C VAL A 402 -3.15 -3.09 -6.69
N ASN A 403 -4.16 -2.68 -7.43
CA ASN A 403 -5.52 -2.57 -6.93
C ASN A 403 -6.25 -3.92 -7.13
N LYS A 404 -7.06 -4.35 -6.16
CA LYS A 404 -7.77 -5.62 -6.15
C LYS A 404 -9.26 -5.34 -6.08
N ILE A 405 -10.05 -6.00 -6.91
CA ILE A 405 -11.51 -5.91 -6.93
C ILE A 405 -12.08 -7.30 -6.66
N LEU A 406 -13.06 -7.40 -5.78
CA LEU A 406 -13.71 -8.66 -5.43
C LEU A 406 -15.03 -8.77 -6.20
N VAL A 407 -15.12 -9.71 -7.14
CA VAL A 407 -16.35 -9.98 -7.88
C VAL A 407 -17.07 -11.15 -7.24
N ARG A 408 -18.32 -10.94 -6.81
CA ARG A 408 -19.11 -11.92 -6.04
C ARG A 408 -20.49 -12.14 -6.61
#